data_AF-A0A8J8AVB0-F1
#
_entry.id   AF-A0A8J8AVB0-F1
#
_cell.length_a   1.000
_cell.length_b   1.000
_cell.length_c   1.000
_cell.angle_alpha   90.00
_cell.angle_beta   90.00
_cell.angle_gamma   90.00
#
_symmetry.space_group_name_H-M   'P 1'
#
loop_
_entity.id
_entity.type
_entity.pdbx_description
1 polymer ?
#
loop_
_entity_poly.entity_id
_entity_poly.type
_entity_poly.pdbx_seq_one_letter_code
_entity_poly.pdbx_strand_id
1 'polypeptide(L)'
;AEAAAKQAADEAAAKQAADEAAEQPAAEAAAKQAADEAAAKQAADEAAAKQAAEAAAKQAADDAAAKQAADEAAAKQAAEAAARQAADEAAAKQAAEDAAKADPVARQKSFLAGFVAPECVHIHLLAAKPEGFVLDGFANAPLPLKALAKEWRVQTDAKPDVVARLVNQEQCPVLDFMNHHVTAGAQVVKVILSNQDEVVKSGGTVSGIVEGLQGRFLTLFLVSGGGGATNLQPLVVMGADGSASFSLTVSLAKDAPPAPQLLLALATSERIARLDEVPNGVTAKSLIPFIESQTAVSDSELDTGLGYFRLEN
;
A
#
# COMPACT_ATOMS: atom_id res chain seq x y z
N ALA A 1 -76.29 19.14 -132.03
CA ALA A 1 -76.43 20.41 -131.30
C ALA A 1 -75.35 20.44 -130.21
N GLU A 2 -74.37 21.34 -130.23
CA GLU A 2 -74.48 22.82 -130.17
C GLU A 2 -74.82 23.32 -128.76
N ALA A 3 -74.10 24.29 -128.18
CA ALA A 3 -72.91 25.01 -128.69
C ALA A 3 -71.99 25.53 -127.55
N ALA A 4 -70.99 26.33 -127.98
CA ALA A 4 -69.95 27.07 -127.25
C ALA A 4 -70.44 27.89 -126.00
N ALA A 5 -69.58 28.52 -125.17
CA ALA A 5 -68.20 29.01 -125.38
C ALA A 5 -67.44 29.14 -124.03
N LYS A 6 -66.13 28.83 -123.93
CA LYS A 6 -64.97 29.74 -124.13
C LYS A 6 -64.48 30.49 -122.86
N GLN A 7 -63.35 29.98 -122.31
CA GLN A 7 -62.09 30.67 -121.88
C GLN A 7 -62.15 31.86 -120.88
N ALA A 8 -61.13 32.16 -120.06
CA ALA A 8 -59.90 31.50 -119.57
C ALA A 8 -59.36 32.40 -118.39
N ALA A 9 -58.28 32.12 -117.63
CA ALA A 9 -57.16 31.18 -117.76
C ALA A 9 -56.53 30.85 -116.38
N ASP A 10 -55.90 29.68 -116.29
CA ASP A 10 -54.60 29.33 -115.62
C ASP A 10 -54.29 29.79 -114.16
N GLU A 11 -53.63 28.99 -113.30
CA GLU A 11 -53.06 27.63 -113.46
C GLU A 11 -53.01 26.81 -112.13
N ALA A 12 -52.44 25.61 -112.22
CA ALA A 12 -52.17 24.58 -111.20
C ALA A 12 -51.41 25.05 -109.93
N ALA A 13 -51.43 24.35 -108.77
CA ALA A 13 -52.27 23.23 -108.27
C ALA A 13 -51.96 22.93 -106.77
N ALA A 14 -52.61 21.88 -106.23
CA ALA A 14 -52.19 21.03 -105.10
C ALA A 14 -52.53 21.44 -103.64
N LYS A 15 -53.66 20.88 -103.17
CA LYS A 15 -53.77 19.97 -102.00
C LYS A 15 -53.78 20.54 -100.54
N GLN A 16 -54.86 20.13 -99.84
CA GLN A 16 -54.95 19.78 -98.40
C GLN A 16 -55.17 20.85 -97.29
N ALA A 17 -56.15 20.51 -96.45
CA ALA A 17 -56.21 20.64 -94.98
C ALA A 17 -56.64 21.96 -94.30
N ALA A 18 -56.93 21.80 -93.00
CA ALA A 18 -56.97 22.78 -91.90
C ALA A 18 -58.31 23.52 -91.58
N ASP A 19 -58.73 23.36 -90.31
CA ASP A 19 -58.96 24.42 -89.30
C ASP A 19 -60.10 25.45 -89.44
N GLU A 20 -60.60 26.10 -88.36
CA GLU A 20 -60.85 25.71 -86.95
C GLU A 20 -61.71 26.84 -86.28
N ALA A 21 -61.83 26.83 -84.93
CA ALA A 21 -62.16 27.99 -84.06
C ALA A 21 -63.57 28.62 -84.18
N ALA A 22 -64.06 29.45 -83.26
CA ALA A 22 -64.01 29.55 -81.78
C ALA A 22 -65.16 30.55 -81.39
N GLU A 23 -65.51 30.90 -80.14
CA GLU A 23 -64.81 30.97 -78.87
C GLU A 23 -65.82 30.97 -77.69
N GLN A 24 -65.48 30.33 -76.55
CA GLN A 24 -65.51 30.86 -75.16
C GLN A 24 -66.77 31.56 -74.56
N PRO A 25 -66.77 31.97 -73.26
CA PRO A 25 -65.93 31.62 -72.10
C PRO A 25 -66.78 30.82 -71.06
N ALA A 26 -66.60 30.74 -69.73
CA ALA A 26 -65.60 31.28 -68.79
C ALA A 26 -65.35 30.39 -67.55
N ALA A 27 -66.36 30.23 -66.68
CA ALA A 27 -66.12 30.33 -65.23
C ALA A 27 -65.92 29.01 -64.46
N GLU A 28 -66.58 27.92 -64.85
CA GLU A 28 -66.81 26.78 -63.95
C GLU A 28 -65.72 25.70 -64.00
N ALA A 29 -65.02 25.57 -65.14
CA ALA A 29 -63.97 24.57 -65.33
C ALA A 29 -62.68 24.88 -64.53
N ALA A 30 -62.27 26.16 -64.50
CA ALA A 30 -61.03 26.59 -63.85
C ALA A 30 -61.06 26.37 -62.32
N ALA A 31 -62.21 26.59 -61.68
CA ALA A 31 -62.38 26.37 -60.25
C ALA A 31 -62.23 24.88 -59.88
N LYS A 32 -62.66 23.97 -60.75
CA LYS A 32 -62.62 22.53 -60.47
C LYS A 32 -61.23 21.92 -60.68
N GLN A 33 -60.54 22.25 -61.78
CA GLN A 33 -59.16 21.77 -61.97
C GLN A 33 -58.20 22.30 -60.90
N ALA A 34 -58.31 23.57 -60.50
CA ALA A 34 -57.50 24.12 -59.41
C ALA A 34 -57.76 23.42 -58.06
N ALA A 35 -59.01 22.98 -57.79
CA ALA A 35 -59.36 22.25 -56.58
C ALA A 35 -58.87 20.79 -56.61
N ASP A 36 -59.08 20.07 -57.72
CA ASP A 36 -58.64 18.69 -57.90
C ASP A 36 -57.09 18.58 -57.90
N GLU A 37 -56.37 19.53 -58.51
CA GLU A 37 -54.90 19.56 -58.51
C GLU A 37 -54.33 19.95 -57.13
N ALA A 38 -54.95 20.90 -56.42
CA ALA A 38 -54.56 21.24 -55.05
C ALA A 38 -54.82 20.08 -54.06
N ALA A 39 -55.95 19.38 -54.20
CA ALA A 39 -56.27 18.21 -53.37
C ALA A 39 -55.35 17.02 -53.68
N ALA A 40 -55.06 16.75 -54.97
CA ALA A 40 -54.10 15.73 -55.36
C ALA A 40 -52.69 16.04 -54.84
N LYS A 41 -52.28 17.32 -54.86
CA LYS A 41 -50.98 17.74 -54.32
C LYS A 41 -50.93 17.64 -52.80
N GLN A 42 -51.96 18.07 -52.07
CA GLN A 42 -52.03 17.88 -50.61
C GLN A 42 -52.02 16.40 -50.23
N ALA A 43 -52.75 15.54 -50.95
CA ALA A 43 -52.73 14.10 -50.71
C ALA A 43 -51.36 13.47 -51.00
N ALA A 44 -50.63 13.95 -52.02
CA ALA A 44 -49.27 13.52 -52.32
C ALA A 44 -48.25 14.01 -51.27
N ASP A 45 -48.32 15.28 -50.87
CA ASP A 45 -47.45 15.86 -49.84
C ASP A 45 -47.73 15.22 -48.45
N GLU A 46 -48.98 14.92 -48.11
CA GLU A 46 -49.36 14.22 -46.86
C GLU A 46 -48.92 12.74 -46.89
N ALA A 47 -49.06 12.04 -48.02
CA ALA A 47 -48.54 10.68 -48.18
C ALA A 47 -47.01 10.63 -48.10
N ALA A 48 -46.31 11.59 -48.73
CA ALA A 48 -44.86 11.72 -48.67
C ALA A 48 -44.38 12.08 -47.25
N ALA A 49 -45.04 13.02 -46.58
CA ALA A 49 -44.75 13.37 -45.18
C ALA A 49 -44.97 12.17 -44.24
N LYS A 50 -46.03 11.37 -44.46
CA LYS A 50 -46.29 10.17 -43.66
C LYS A 50 -45.25 9.08 -43.89
N GLN A 51 -44.86 8.81 -45.14
CA GLN A 51 -43.77 7.86 -45.43
C GLN A 51 -42.43 8.34 -44.88
N ALA A 52 -42.12 9.65 -44.95
CA ALA A 52 -40.93 10.23 -44.35
C ALA A 52 -40.95 10.11 -42.81
N ALA A 53 -42.11 10.30 -42.18
CA ALA A 53 -42.28 10.13 -40.74
C ALA A 53 -42.15 8.66 -40.31
N GLU A 54 -42.72 7.70 -41.04
CA GLU A 54 -42.56 6.27 -40.76
C GLU A 54 -41.11 5.80 -40.98
N ALA A 55 -40.44 6.29 -42.03
CA ALA A 55 -39.02 6.01 -42.27
C ALA A 55 -38.12 6.58 -41.16
N ALA A 56 -38.33 7.84 -40.77
CA ALA A 56 -37.57 8.48 -39.69
C ALA A 56 -37.83 7.83 -38.32
N ALA A 57 -39.08 7.48 -38.02
CA ALA A 57 -39.44 6.77 -36.78
C ALA A 57 -38.82 5.37 -36.72
N LYS A 58 -38.81 4.64 -37.84
CA LYS A 58 -38.16 3.33 -37.92
C LYS A 58 -36.63 3.46 -37.77
N GLN A 59 -35.99 4.38 -38.49
CA GLN A 59 -34.55 4.56 -38.41
C GLN A 59 -34.10 5.01 -37.00
N ALA A 60 -34.87 5.88 -36.34
CA ALA A 60 -34.62 6.25 -34.95
C ALA A 60 -34.79 5.08 -33.96
N ALA A 61 -35.71 4.14 -34.23
CA ALA A 61 -35.87 2.92 -33.44
C ALA A 61 -34.71 1.92 -33.68
N ASP A 62 -34.29 1.74 -34.94
CA ASP A 62 -33.16 0.88 -35.31
C ASP A 62 -31.83 1.42 -34.71
N ASP A 63 -31.58 2.74 -34.79
CA ASP A 63 -30.41 3.38 -34.15
C ASP A 63 -30.45 3.30 -32.62
N ALA A 64 -31.63 3.47 -32.00
CA ALA A 64 -31.79 3.33 -30.56
C ALA A 64 -31.51 1.88 -30.09
N ALA A 65 -32.02 0.88 -30.82
CA ALA A 65 -31.76 -0.53 -30.54
C ALA A 65 -30.26 -0.88 -30.74
N ALA A 66 -29.64 -0.39 -31.81
CA ALA A 66 -28.22 -0.59 -32.07
C ALA A 66 -27.34 0.03 -30.97
N LYS A 67 -27.67 1.25 -30.51
CA LYS A 67 -26.98 1.88 -29.40
C LYS A 67 -27.18 1.11 -28.08
N GLN A 68 -28.40 0.71 -27.76
CA GLN A 68 -28.69 -0.01 -26.53
C GLN A 68 -27.96 -1.36 -26.47
N ALA A 69 -27.86 -2.08 -27.59
CA ALA A 69 -27.06 -3.30 -27.71
C ALA A 69 -25.55 -3.04 -27.58
N ALA A 70 -25.05 -1.90 -28.08
CA ALA A 70 -23.65 -1.50 -27.93
C ALA A 70 -23.30 -1.13 -26.47
N ASP A 71 -24.16 -0.35 -25.80
CA ASP A 71 -24.00 0.02 -24.38
C ASP A 71 -24.07 -1.24 -23.48
N GLU A 72 -24.98 -2.19 -23.76
CA GLU A 72 -25.08 -3.47 -23.03
C GLU A 72 -23.86 -4.38 -23.27
N ALA A 73 -23.36 -4.45 -24.52
CA ALA A 73 -22.14 -5.20 -24.83
C ALA A 73 -20.90 -4.59 -24.15
N ALA A 74 -20.78 -3.26 -24.12
CA ALA A 74 -19.70 -2.56 -23.42
C ALA A 74 -19.77 -2.78 -21.90
N ALA A 75 -20.95 -2.68 -21.30
CA ALA A 75 -21.17 -2.95 -19.88
C ALA A 75 -20.80 -4.41 -19.52
N LYS A 76 -21.15 -5.37 -20.39
CA LYS A 76 -20.78 -6.78 -20.19
C LYS A 76 -19.27 -7.01 -20.27
N GLN A 77 -18.58 -6.44 -21.25
CA GLN A 77 -17.12 -6.53 -21.35
C GLN A 77 -16.42 -5.87 -20.16
N ALA A 78 -16.93 -4.74 -19.66
CA ALA A 78 -16.40 -4.08 -18.47
C ALA A 78 -16.58 -4.95 -17.21
N ALA A 79 -17.73 -5.62 -17.07
CA ALA A 79 -18.00 -6.56 -15.98
C ALA A 79 -17.10 -7.80 -16.05
N GLU A 80 -16.89 -8.39 -17.24
CA GLU A 80 -15.97 -9.53 -17.42
C GLU A 80 -14.51 -9.12 -17.15
N ALA A 81 -14.08 -7.92 -17.56
CA ALA A 81 -12.75 -7.40 -17.28
C ALA A 81 -12.52 -7.16 -15.77
N ALA A 82 -13.49 -6.56 -15.08
CA ALA A 82 -13.42 -6.32 -13.64
C ALA A 82 -13.44 -7.64 -12.83
N ALA A 83 -14.32 -8.59 -13.20
CA ALA A 83 -14.36 -9.91 -12.60
C ALA A 83 -13.05 -10.68 -12.80
N ARG A 84 -12.42 -10.55 -13.98
CA ARG A 84 -11.11 -11.13 -14.28
C ARG A 84 -9.98 -10.48 -13.47
N GLN A 85 -9.93 -9.15 -13.36
CA GLN A 85 -8.95 -8.48 -12.49
C GLN A 85 -9.09 -8.92 -11.03
N ALA A 86 -10.31 -9.01 -10.51
CA ALA A 86 -10.55 -9.48 -9.14
C ALA A 86 -10.12 -10.95 -8.94
N ALA A 87 -10.34 -11.82 -9.95
CA ALA A 87 -9.87 -13.21 -9.93
C ALA A 87 -8.34 -13.31 -10.02
N ASP A 88 -7.69 -12.52 -10.88
CA ASP A 88 -6.24 -12.47 -11.04
C ASP A 88 -5.55 -11.92 -9.76
N GLU A 89 -6.13 -10.90 -9.11
CA GLU A 89 -5.63 -10.37 -7.82
C GLU A 89 -5.82 -11.37 -6.67
N ALA A 90 -6.98 -12.04 -6.61
CA ALA A 90 -7.23 -13.10 -5.63
C ALA A 90 -6.28 -14.31 -5.83
N ALA A 91 -6.04 -14.71 -7.08
CA ALA A 91 -5.08 -15.74 -7.42
C ALA A 91 -3.64 -15.34 -7.07
N ALA A 92 -3.27 -14.07 -7.27
CA ALA A 92 -1.97 -13.54 -6.87
C ALA A 92 -1.77 -13.55 -5.34
N LYS A 93 -2.79 -13.20 -4.56
CA LYS A 93 -2.78 -13.33 -3.09
C LYS A 93 -2.65 -14.79 -2.66
N GLN A 94 -3.51 -15.66 -3.16
CA GLN A 94 -3.48 -17.10 -2.86
C GLN A 94 -2.11 -17.72 -3.20
N ALA A 95 -1.53 -17.38 -4.36
CA ALA A 95 -0.21 -17.84 -4.76
C ALA A 95 0.91 -17.29 -3.88
N ALA A 96 0.82 -16.03 -3.41
CA ALA A 96 1.76 -15.46 -2.45
C ALA A 96 1.64 -16.12 -1.06
N GLU A 97 0.42 -16.44 -0.61
CA GLU A 97 0.18 -17.17 0.64
C GLU A 97 0.66 -18.62 0.57
N ASP A 98 0.45 -19.32 -0.56
CA ASP A 98 0.92 -20.69 -0.76
C ASP A 98 2.44 -20.76 -0.98
N ALA A 99 3.05 -19.77 -1.64
CA ALA A 99 4.51 -19.61 -1.68
C ALA A 99 5.08 -19.29 -0.30
N ALA A 100 4.41 -18.45 0.50
CA ALA A 100 4.79 -18.17 1.88
C ALA A 100 4.65 -19.42 2.78
N LYS A 101 3.68 -20.31 2.53
CA LYS A 101 3.61 -21.63 3.19
C LYS A 101 4.75 -22.56 2.75
N ALA A 102 5.14 -22.51 1.48
CA ALA A 102 6.20 -23.35 0.92
C ALA A 102 7.60 -22.98 1.43
N ASP A 103 7.93 -21.69 1.60
CA ASP A 103 9.22 -21.24 2.15
C ASP A 103 9.22 -21.23 3.71
N PRO A 104 10.04 -22.06 4.38
CA PRO A 104 10.16 -22.04 5.84
C PRO A 104 10.69 -20.72 6.41
N VAL A 105 11.46 -19.94 5.63
CA VAL A 105 11.98 -18.63 6.04
C VAL A 105 10.88 -17.57 5.95
N ALA A 106 10.04 -17.61 4.91
CA ALA A 106 8.86 -16.75 4.80
C ALA A 106 7.88 -16.97 5.96
N ARG A 107 7.48 -18.22 6.28
CA ARG A 107 6.60 -18.51 7.43
C ARG A 107 7.12 -17.91 8.74
N GLN A 108 8.41 -18.09 9.01
CA GLN A 108 9.06 -17.60 10.23
C GLN A 108 9.19 -16.06 10.27
N LYS A 109 9.39 -15.40 9.13
CA LYS A 109 9.30 -13.93 9.04
C LYS A 109 7.89 -13.42 9.27
N SER A 110 6.87 -14.05 8.67
CA SER A 110 5.46 -13.70 8.88
C SER A 110 5.03 -13.88 10.34
N PHE A 111 5.53 -14.93 11.01
CA PHE A 111 5.30 -15.10 12.45
C PHE A 111 5.86 -13.94 13.27
N LEU A 112 7.12 -13.53 13.03
CA LEU A 112 7.71 -12.37 13.70
C LEU A 112 6.96 -11.06 13.40
N ALA A 113 6.59 -10.83 12.14
CA ALA A 113 5.86 -9.63 11.72
C ALA A 113 4.44 -9.54 12.32
N GLY A 114 3.82 -10.67 12.66
CA GLY A 114 2.54 -10.75 13.37
C GLY A 114 2.64 -10.90 14.89
N PHE A 115 3.85 -10.98 15.47
CA PHE A 115 4.02 -11.24 16.89
C PHE A 115 3.85 -9.96 17.72
N VAL A 116 2.72 -9.87 18.42
CA VAL A 116 2.51 -8.87 19.47
C VAL A 116 3.13 -9.39 20.77
N ALA A 117 4.17 -8.70 21.25
CA ALA A 117 4.86 -9.05 22.49
C ALA A 117 3.97 -8.79 23.73
N PRO A 118 3.89 -9.73 24.69
CA PRO A 118 3.33 -9.45 26.02
C PRO A 118 4.18 -8.42 26.80
N GLU A 119 3.60 -7.83 27.86
CA GLU A 119 4.32 -6.98 28.80
C GLU A 119 5.64 -7.62 29.26
N CYS A 120 6.72 -6.85 29.27
CA CYS A 120 8.05 -7.29 29.66
C CYS A 120 8.58 -8.50 28.86
N VAL A 121 8.24 -8.59 27.56
CA VAL A 121 8.84 -9.51 26.61
C VAL A 121 9.40 -8.72 25.43
N HIS A 122 10.62 -9.01 24.99
CA HIS A 122 11.15 -8.50 23.73
C HIS A 122 11.88 -9.62 22.98
N ILE A 123 11.80 -9.62 21.65
CA ILE A 123 12.38 -10.64 20.78
C ILE A 123 13.21 -9.96 19.69
N HIS A 124 14.49 -10.33 19.57
CA HIS A 124 15.40 -9.82 18.55
C HIS A 124 15.93 -10.96 17.68
N LEU A 125 15.88 -10.79 16.35
CA LEU A 125 16.29 -11.81 15.38
C LEU A 125 17.81 -11.76 15.13
N LEU A 126 18.55 -12.73 15.67
CA LEU A 126 19.99 -12.86 15.44
C LEU A 126 20.32 -13.51 14.09
N ALA A 127 19.62 -14.59 13.72
CA ALA A 127 19.86 -15.27 12.45
C ALA A 127 18.59 -15.97 11.92
N ALA A 128 18.21 -15.68 10.67
CA ALA A 128 17.17 -16.40 9.96
C ALA A 128 17.75 -17.67 9.30
N LYS A 129 17.13 -18.83 9.56
CA LYS A 129 17.51 -20.13 8.95
C LYS A 129 16.25 -20.96 8.64
N PRO A 130 16.22 -21.78 7.57
CA PRO A 130 15.04 -22.57 7.23
C PRO A 130 14.58 -23.53 8.34
N GLU A 131 15.50 -24.13 9.08
CA GLU A 131 15.24 -25.11 10.14
C GLU A 131 14.73 -24.50 11.46
N GLY A 132 14.99 -23.21 11.68
CA GLY A 132 14.71 -22.52 12.94
C GLY A 132 15.51 -21.23 13.07
N PHE A 133 14.83 -20.11 13.35
CA PHE A 133 15.50 -18.83 13.58
C PHE A 133 16.20 -18.83 14.95
N VAL A 134 17.38 -18.19 15.02
CA VAL A 134 18.07 -17.88 16.27
C VAL A 134 17.58 -16.52 16.75
N LEU A 135 17.02 -16.50 17.96
CA LEU A 135 16.36 -15.36 18.56
C LEU A 135 16.96 -15.06 19.94
N ASP A 136 17.22 -13.80 20.23
CA ASP A 136 17.32 -13.34 21.61
C ASP A 136 15.91 -13.15 22.17
N GLY A 137 15.64 -13.77 23.32
CA GLY A 137 14.39 -13.65 24.04
C GLY A 137 14.61 -13.00 25.39
N PHE A 138 14.17 -11.75 25.55
CA PHE A 138 14.24 -11.01 26.81
C PHE A 138 12.91 -11.14 27.56
N ALA A 139 12.95 -11.51 28.83
CA ALA A 139 11.73 -11.55 29.68
C ALA A 139 12.04 -11.53 31.18
N ASN A 140 11.08 -11.11 32.02
CA ASN A 140 11.18 -11.25 33.48
C ASN A 140 11.07 -12.72 33.98
N ALA A 141 10.63 -13.65 33.13
CA ALA A 141 10.46 -15.06 33.46
C ALA A 141 10.69 -15.97 32.23
N PRO A 142 11.06 -17.25 32.41
CA PRO A 142 11.21 -18.18 31.28
C PRO A 142 9.90 -18.59 30.59
N LEU A 143 8.72 -18.29 31.18
CA LEU A 143 7.45 -18.84 30.72
C LEU A 143 6.93 -18.20 29.41
N PRO A 144 6.93 -16.86 29.23
CA PRO A 144 6.52 -16.25 27.95
C PRO A 144 7.39 -16.69 26.77
N LEU A 145 8.70 -16.81 26.96
CA LEU A 145 9.64 -17.27 25.92
C LEU A 145 9.36 -18.74 25.51
N LYS A 146 9.00 -19.60 26.48
CA LYS A 146 8.55 -20.97 26.21
C LYS A 146 7.20 -21.02 25.51
N ALA A 147 6.30 -20.07 25.80
CA ALA A 147 5.02 -19.95 25.10
C ALA A 147 5.23 -19.54 23.63
N LEU A 148 6.06 -18.53 23.36
CA LEU A 148 6.48 -18.14 22.01
C LEU A 148 7.12 -19.31 21.26
N ALA A 149 8.09 -20.01 21.85
CA ALA A 149 8.75 -21.13 21.18
C ALA A 149 7.81 -22.32 20.88
N LYS A 150 6.73 -22.49 21.67
CA LYS A 150 5.67 -23.45 21.39
C LYS A 150 4.78 -22.98 20.23
N GLU A 151 4.31 -21.73 20.26
CA GLU A 151 3.39 -21.18 19.27
C GLU A 151 4.05 -21.03 17.89
N TRP A 152 5.31 -20.59 17.86
CA TRP A 152 6.17 -20.60 16.67
C TRP A 152 6.17 -21.96 15.97
N ARG A 153 6.31 -23.04 16.74
CA ARG A 153 6.32 -24.40 16.19
C ARG A 153 4.96 -24.82 15.64
N VAL A 154 3.86 -24.39 16.26
CA VAL A 154 2.50 -24.69 15.76
C VAL A 154 2.26 -24.01 14.42
N GLN A 155 2.71 -22.77 14.23
CA GLN A 155 2.44 -22.00 13.00
C GLN A 155 3.47 -22.21 11.89
N THR A 156 4.73 -22.46 12.22
CA THR A 156 5.84 -22.53 11.24
C THR A 156 6.39 -23.92 10.98
N ASP A 157 6.04 -24.93 11.80
CA ASP A 157 6.62 -26.29 11.87
C ASP A 157 8.13 -26.34 12.21
N ALA A 158 8.85 -25.22 12.11
CA ALA A 158 10.23 -25.05 12.57
C ALA A 158 10.32 -24.93 14.10
N LYS A 159 11.50 -25.15 14.67
CA LYS A 159 11.78 -24.90 16.10
C LYS A 159 12.75 -23.73 16.22
N PRO A 160 12.39 -22.60 16.86
CA PRO A 160 13.31 -21.51 17.08
C PRO A 160 14.35 -21.89 18.15
N ASP A 161 15.54 -21.30 18.04
CA ASP A 161 16.58 -21.34 19.05
C ASP A 161 16.54 -20.03 19.84
N VAL A 162 15.97 -20.06 21.05
CA VAL A 162 15.66 -18.86 21.84
C VAL A 162 16.66 -18.73 22.99
N VAL A 163 17.60 -17.80 22.86
CA VAL A 163 18.56 -17.43 23.89
C VAL A 163 17.83 -16.62 24.97
N ALA A 164 17.56 -17.25 26.11
CA ALA A 164 16.75 -16.66 27.17
C ALA A 164 17.55 -15.71 28.07
N ARG A 165 17.30 -14.41 27.94
CA ARG A 165 17.93 -13.31 28.68
C ARG A 165 16.96 -12.82 29.74
N LEU A 166 17.14 -13.27 30.98
CA LEU A 166 16.22 -12.91 32.07
C LEU A 166 16.55 -11.52 32.62
N VAL A 167 15.57 -10.63 32.60
CA VAL A 167 15.65 -9.27 33.17
C VAL A 167 14.89 -9.19 34.49
N ASN A 168 15.09 -8.13 35.26
CA ASN A 168 14.30 -7.86 36.45
C ASN A 168 13.04 -7.03 36.12
N GLN A 169 12.05 -7.00 37.02
CA GLN A 169 10.78 -6.29 36.79
C GLN A 169 10.98 -4.78 36.57
N GLU A 170 12.01 -4.21 37.19
CA GLU A 170 12.41 -2.82 37.13
C GLU A 170 13.02 -2.43 35.77
N GLN A 171 13.40 -3.41 34.95
CA GLN A 171 13.93 -3.24 33.59
C GLN A 171 12.85 -3.38 32.51
N CYS A 172 11.65 -3.91 32.82
CA CYS A 172 10.56 -4.12 31.86
C CYS A 172 10.25 -2.91 30.96
N PRO A 173 10.19 -1.65 31.46
CA PRO A 173 9.90 -0.50 30.59
C PRO A 173 10.88 -0.33 29.42
N VAL A 174 12.11 -0.84 29.52
CA VAL A 174 13.07 -0.86 28.40
C VAL A 174 12.62 -1.82 27.31
N LEU A 175 12.12 -3.01 27.68
CA LEU A 175 11.63 -4.00 26.72
C LEU A 175 10.34 -3.53 26.04
N ASP A 176 9.43 -2.95 26.82
CA ASP A 176 8.18 -2.40 26.30
C ASP A 176 8.45 -1.24 25.31
N PHE A 177 9.43 -0.37 25.60
CA PHE A 177 9.90 0.68 24.69
C PHE A 177 10.53 0.13 23.40
N MET A 178 11.40 -0.89 23.49
CA MET A 178 11.99 -1.54 22.32
C MET A 178 10.92 -2.15 21.39
N ASN A 179 9.77 -2.56 21.92
CA ASN A 179 8.63 -3.06 21.12
C ASN A 179 7.86 -1.95 20.40
N HIS A 180 7.90 -0.70 20.87
CA HIS A 180 7.31 0.45 20.16
C HIS A 180 8.25 1.03 19.09
N HIS A 181 9.57 0.82 19.22
CA HIS A 181 10.60 1.35 18.31
C HIS A 181 11.34 0.24 17.54
N VAL A 182 10.60 -0.71 16.97
CA VAL A 182 11.13 -1.82 16.16
C VAL A 182 11.54 -1.33 14.76
N THR A 183 12.80 -0.95 14.60
CA THR A 183 13.41 -0.64 13.30
C THR A 183 13.43 -1.88 12.40
N ALA A 184 12.76 -1.83 11.25
CA ALA A 184 12.77 -2.91 10.26
C ALA A 184 13.77 -2.61 9.12
N GLY A 185 14.84 -3.39 8.99
CA GLY A 185 15.71 -3.35 7.81
C GLY A 185 17.20 -3.56 8.11
N ALA A 186 18.05 -3.02 7.25
CA ALA A 186 19.52 -3.14 7.35
C ALA A 186 20.18 -2.07 8.25
N GLN A 187 19.40 -1.17 8.84
CA GLN A 187 19.88 0.01 9.59
C GLN A 187 19.79 -0.14 11.11
N VAL A 188 19.34 -1.31 11.60
CA VAL A 188 19.20 -1.64 13.03
C VAL A 188 20.48 -1.37 13.81
N VAL A 189 20.34 -0.63 14.91
CA VAL A 189 21.43 -0.34 15.85
C VAL A 189 21.76 -1.60 16.65
N LYS A 190 23.03 -2.02 16.63
CA LYS A 190 23.48 -3.26 17.28
C LYS A 190 24.47 -2.94 18.39
N VAL A 191 24.24 -3.45 19.59
CA VAL A 191 25.18 -3.37 20.72
C VAL A 191 25.90 -4.71 20.85
N ILE A 192 27.17 -4.75 20.43
CA ILE A 192 27.98 -5.96 20.38
C ILE A 192 28.99 -5.94 21.53
N LEU A 193 28.90 -6.89 22.45
CA LEU A 193 29.86 -7.03 23.55
C LEU A 193 31.12 -7.76 23.12
N SER A 194 32.28 -7.33 23.65
CA SER A 194 33.54 -8.06 23.46
C SER A 194 33.55 -9.39 24.21
N ASN A 195 32.87 -9.46 25.36
CA ASN A 195 32.75 -10.68 26.17
C ASN A 195 31.69 -11.63 25.57
N GLN A 196 32.10 -12.84 25.20
CA GLN A 196 31.27 -13.82 24.50
C GLN A 196 30.31 -14.58 25.43
N ASP A 197 30.68 -14.79 26.70
CA ASP A 197 29.89 -15.58 27.65
C ASP A 197 28.77 -14.78 28.34
N GLU A 198 28.70 -13.48 28.07
CA GLU A 198 27.74 -12.50 28.64
C GLU A 198 27.71 -12.40 30.17
N VAL A 199 28.55 -13.15 30.88
CA VAL A 199 28.71 -13.10 32.33
C VAL A 199 29.96 -12.30 32.67
N VAL A 200 29.80 -11.30 33.54
CA VAL A 200 30.84 -10.36 33.93
C VAL A 200 31.01 -10.42 35.44
N LYS A 201 32.23 -10.64 35.92
CA LYS A 201 32.51 -10.63 37.37
C LYS A 201 32.60 -9.21 37.92
N SER A 202 32.19 -9.04 39.17
CA SER A 202 32.18 -7.78 39.92
C SER A 202 33.57 -7.15 39.96
N GLY A 203 33.68 -5.86 39.59
CA GLY A 203 34.95 -5.17 39.36
C GLY A 203 35.58 -5.44 37.99
N GLY A 204 34.93 -6.25 37.14
CA GLY A 204 35.32 -6.50 35.77
C GLY A 204 35.01 -5.33 34.83
N THR A 205 35.69 -5.32 33.69
CA THR A 205 35.46 -4.34 32.62
C THR A 205 34.54 -4.94 31.55
N VAL A 206 33.54 -4.17 31.14
CA VAL A 206 32.68 -4.46 30.00
C VAL A 206 33.06 -3.50 28.89
N SER A 207 33.35 -4.06 27.72
CA SER A 207 33.58 -3.30 26.49
C SER A 207 32.71 -3.82 25.37
N GLY A 208 32.46 -2.96 24.39
CA GLY A 208 31.69 -3.30 23.20
C GLY A 208 31.75 -2.24 22.14
N ILE A 209 31.05 -2.52 21.03
CA ILE A 209 30.90 -1.65 19.87
C ILE A 209 29.41 -1.49 19.60
N VAL A 210 28.99 -0.29 19.24
CA VAL A 210 27.67 0.03 18.71
C VAL A 210 27.79 0.26 17.20
N GLU A 211 27.13 -0.59 16.42
CA GLU A 211 27.06 -0.52 14.96
C GLU A 211 25.67 -0.03 14.51
N GLY A 212 25.51 0.28 13.21
CA GLY A 212 24.23 0.73 12.63
C GLY A 212 23.94 2.22 12.78
N LEU A 213 24.86 2.99 13.36
CA LEU A 213 24.67 4.44 13.60
C LEU A 213 24.54 5.23 12.29
N GLN A 214 25.33 4.92 11.26
CA GLN A 214 25.26 5.54 9.93
C GLN A 214 25.38 7.09 9.96
N GLY A 215 26.21 7.62 10.86
CA GLY A 215 26.42 9.06 11.05
C GLY A 215 25.44 9.74 12.02
N ARG A 216 24.44 9.01 12.55
CA ARG A 216 23.50 9.49 13.57
C ARG A 216 24.17 9.66 14.93
N PHE A 217 23.58 10.52 15.76
CA PHE A 217 24.00 10.73 17.15
C PHE A 217 23.57 9.54 18.01
N LEU A 218 24.55 8.85 18.59
CA LEU A 218 24.33 7.85 19.63
C LEU A 218 24.14 8.54 20.98
N THR A 219 23.16 8.09 21.77
CA THR A 219 23.17 8.16 23.24
C THR A 219 23.11 6.73 23.79
N LEU A 220 23.93 6.40 24.79
CA LEU A 220 24.01 5.06 25.38
C LEU A 220 23.72 5.09 26.88
N PHE A 221 22.79 4.25 27.34
CA PHE A 221 22.46 4.08 28.76
C PHE A 221 22.72 2.65 29.24
N LEU A 222 23.30 2.51 30.44
CA LEU A 222 23.33 1.26 31.19
C LEU A 222 22.13 1.23 32.16
N VAL A 223 21.21 0.28 32.00
CA VAL A 223 20.07 0.07 32.91
C VAL A 223 20.32 -1.16 33.76
N SER A 224 20.61 -0.93 35.04
CA SER A 224 20.91 -1.99 36.02
C SER A 224 19.70 -2.85 36.35
N GLY A 225 19.94 -4.02 36.96
CA GLY A 225 18.88 -4.90 37.48
C GLY A 225 17.97 -4.28 38.56
N GLY A 226 18.32 -3.12 39.11
CA GLY A 226 17.41 -2.33 39.96
C GLY A 226 16.58 -1.29 39.18
N GLY A 227 16.61 -1.34 37.84
CA GLY A 227 16.03 -0.34 36.93
C GLY A 227 16.72 1.02 36.92
N GLY A 228 17.71 1.26 37.79
CA GLY A 228 18.49 2.50 37.81
C GLY A 228 19.38 2.60 36.57
N ALA A 229 19.23 3.69 35.82
CA ALA A 229 19.94 3.97 34.58
C ALA A 229 21.16 4.90 34.82
N THR A 230 22.22 4.68 34.05
CA THR A 230 23.46 5.47 34.05
C THR A 230 23.76 5.92 32.62
N ASN A 231 23.98 7.21 32.40
CA ASN A 231 24.38 7.71 31.09
C ASN A 231 25.85 7.34 30.83
N LEU A 232 26.11 6.59 29.74
CA LEU A 232 27.45 6.13 29.35
C LEU A 232 28.14 7.05 28.34
N GLN A 233 27.50 8.12 27.87
CA GLN A 233 28.06 9.02 26.86
C GLN A 233 29.50 9.51 27.16
N PRO A 234 29.91 9.81 28.41
CA PRO A 234 31.30 10.16 28.73
C PRO A 234 32.33 9.03 28.52
N LEU A 235 31.88 7.80 28.27
CA LEU A 235 32.69 6.59 28.04
C LEU A 235 32.57 6.07 26.59
N VAL A 236 31.82 6.77 25.72
CA VAL A 236 31.64 6.43 24.31
C VAL A 236 32.69 7.15 23.46
N VAL A 237 33.34 6.40 22.56
CA VAL A 237 34.34 6.91 21.61
C VAL A 237 33.91 6.55 20.19
N MET A 238 33.57 7.56 19.39
CA MET A 238 33.18 7.40 17.99
C MET A 238 34.36 6.89 17.13
N GLY A 239 34.10 5.87 16.32
CA GLY A 239 35.05 5.32 15.35
C GLY A 239 35.04 6.11 14.03
N ALA A 240 36.17 6.10 13.32
CA ALA A 240 36.29 6.70 11.98
C ALA A 240 35.51 5.92 10.89
N ASP A 241 35.04 4.73 11.21
CA ASP A 241 34.15 3.87 10.41
C ASP A 241 32.66 4.18 10.63
N GLY A 242 32.31 5.09 11.54
CA GLY A 242 30.93 5.40 11.92
C GLY A 242 30.33 4.43 12.95
N SER A 243 31.12 3.53 13.53
CA SER A 243 30.77 2.82 14.76
C SER A 243 30.99 3.70 16.00
N ALA A 244 30.63 3.20 17.19
CA ALA A 244 31.06 3.78 18.45
C ALA A 244 31.50 2.69 19.42
N SER A 245 32.67 2.83 20.04
CA SER A 245 33.16 1.91 21.07
C SER A 245 32.86 2.43 22.47
N PHE A 246 32.73 1.54 23.44
CA PHE A 246 32.60 1.90 24.87
C PHE A 246 33.38 0.93 25.76
N SER A 247 33.79 1.43 26.93
CA SER A 247 34.43 0.62 27.97
C SER A 247 34.09 1.17 29.35
N LEU A 248 33.66 0.29 30.27
CA LEU A 248 33.21 0.65 31.61
C LEU A 248 33.54 -0.45 32.63
N THR A 249 33.87 -0.07 33.86
CA THR A 249 34.03 -1.03 34.98
C THR A 249 32.74 -1.08 35.80
N VAL A 250 32.28 -2.27 36.15
CA VAL A 250 31.02 -2.49 36.87
C VAL A 250 31.19 -3.46 38.04
N SER A 251 30.59 -3.11 39.17
CA SER A 251 30.68 -3.87 40.41
C SER A 251 29.30 -4.05 41.02
N LEU A 252 29.08 -5.22 41.60
CA LEU A 252 27.97 -5.46 42.53
C LEU A 252 28.39 -5.05 43.95
N ALA A 253 27.40 -4.82 44.81
CA ALA A 253 27.64 -4.87 46.24
C ALA A 253 28.09 -6.30 46.63
N LYS A 254 28.93 -6.40 47.65
CA LYS A 254 29.40 -7.69 48.17
C LYS A 254 28.20 -8.55 48.57
N ASP A 255 28.27 -9.84 48.24
CA ASP A 255 27.24 -10.86 48.54
C ASP A 255 25.86 -10.59 47.90
N ALA A 256 25.75 -9.62 46.98
CA ALA A 256 24.55 -9.38 46.18
C ALA A 256 24.32 -10.51 45.15
N PRO A 257 23.06 -10.82 44.79
CA PRO A 257 22.73 -11.82 43.78
C PRO A 257 23.19 -11.40 42.37
N PRO A 258 23.31 -12.36 41.43
CA PRO A 258 23.53 -12.06 40.02
C PRO A 258 22.49 -11.06 39.49
N ALA A 259 22.94 -9.99 38.82
CA ALA A 259 22.07 -8.90 38.39
C ALA A 259 22.15 -8.70 36.86
N PRO A 260 21.05 -8.89 36.11
CA PRO A 260 21.03 -8.59 34.68
C PRO A 260 21.21 -7.09 34.45
N GLN A 261 21.91 -6.74 33.38
CA GLN A 261 22.18 -5.37 32.95
C GLN A 261 21.75 -5.23 31.48
N LEU A 262 21.08 -4.14 31.15
CA LEU A 262 20.74 -3.79 29.76
C LEU A 262 21.56 -2.58 29.31
N LEU A 263 21.98 -2.59 28.05
CA LEU A 263 22.56 -1.45 27.35
C LEU A 263 21.54 -0.97 26.33
N LEU A 264 20.95 0.20 26.58
CA LEU A 264 20.00 0.85 25.67
C LEU A 264 20.75 1.88 24.83
N ALA A 265 20.96 1.56 23.55
CA ALA A 265 21.48 2.48 22.55
C ALA A 265 20.31 3.17 21.84
N LEU A 266 20.42 4.49 21.70
CA LEU A 266 19.48 5.35 20.98
C LEU A 266 20.25 6.04 19.85
N ALA A 267 19.90 5.80 18.59
CA ALA A 267 20.49 6.51 17.45
C ALA A 267 19.47 7.50 16.88
N THR A 268 19.86 8.77 16.78
CA THR A 268 18.98 9.89 16.41
C THR A 268 19.59 10.77 15.33
N SER A 269 18.77 11.28 14.41
CA SER A 269 19.19 12.18 13.32
C SER A 269 19.88 13.44 13.84
N GLU A 270 19.39 14.01 14.94
CA GLU A 270 19.95 15.19 15.61
C GLU A 270 20.32 14.94 17.08
N ARG A 271 21.27 15.70 17.63
CA ARG A 271 21.69 15.56 19.04
C ARG A 271 20.64 16.13 20.00
N ILE A 272 19.91 15.23 20.66
CA ILE A 272 18.97 15.56 21.73
C ILE A 272 19.74 15.86 23.03
N ALA A 273 20.24 17.10 23.17
CA ALA A 273 21.11 17.51 24.29
C ALA A 273 20.49 17.30 25.69
N ARG A 274 19.16 17.20 25.80
CA ARG A 274 18.46 16.86 27.05
C ARG A 274 18.68 15.43 27.54
N LEU A 275 19.10 14.51 26.67
CA LEU A 275 19.48 13.15 27.08
C LEU A 275 20.86 13.13 27.76
N ASP A 276 21.77 14.03 27.37
CA ASP A 276 23.09 14.20 28.01
C ASP A 276 22.97 14.75 29.45
N GLU A 277 21.86 15.42 29.77
CA GLU A 277 21.56 15.98 31.10
C GLU A 277 20.95 14.96 32.09
N VAL A 278 20.65 13.73 31.66
CA VAL A 278 20.00 12.70 32.49
C VAL A 278 20.87 12.31 33.70
N PRO A 279 20.40 12.50 34.94
CA PRO A 279 21.15 12.10 36.13
C PRO A 279 21.29 10.58 36.26
N ASN A 280 22.46 10.13 36.69
CA ASN A 280 22.69 8.72 37.02
C ASN A 280 21.82 8.30 38.22
N GLY A 281 21.19 7.12 38.11
CA GLY A 281 20.27 6.57 39.10
C GLY A 281 18.78 6.81 38.80
N VAL A 282 18.43 7.57 37.76
CA VAL A 282 17.03 7.70 37.29
C VAL A 282 16.50 6.32 36.90
N THR A 283 15.29 5.96 37.33
CA THR A 283 14.71 4.64 37.05
C THR A 283 14.23 4.54 35.61
N ALA A 284 14.29 3.35 34.99
CA ALA A 284 13.79 3.08 33.64
C ALA A 284 12.33 3.54 33.46
N LYS A 285 11.48 3.32 34.47
CA LYS A 285 10.09 3.81 34.52
C LYS A 285 9.94 5.34 34.38
N SER A 286 10.97 6.10 34.70
CA SER A 286 11.01 7.56 34.57
C SER A 286 11.80 8.02 33.34
N LEU A 287 12.86 7.28 32.98
CA LEU A 287 13.71 7.56 31.83
C LEU A 287 13.01 7.30 30.49
N ILE A 288 12.23 6.22 30.37
CA ILE A 288 11.58 5.85 29.11
C ILE A 288 10.56 6.91 28.65
N PRO A 289 9.57 7.36 29.47
CA PRO A 289 8.68 8.46 29.09
C PRO A 289 9.42 9.79 28.85
N PHE A 290 10.58 9.98 29.49
CA PHE A 290 11.42 11.14 29.20
C PHE A 290 12.03 11.04 27.79
N ILE A 291 12.64 9.91 27.41
CA ILE A 291 13.19 9.69 26.06
C ILE A 291 12.10 9.92 25.00
N GLU A 292 10.95 9.27 25.15
CA GLU A 292 9.78 9.42 24.26
C GLU A 292 9.36 10.90 24.12
N SER A 293 9.33 11.65 25.22
CA SER A 293 9.00 13.08 25.18
C SER A 293 10.04 13.95 24.46
N GLN A 294 11.33 13.57 24.51
CA GLN A 294 12.40 14.37 23.89
C GLN A 294 12.56 14.05 22.39
N THR A 295 12.38 12.80 21.96
CA THR A 295 12.38 12.44 20.53
C THR A 295 11.17 13.04 19.81
N ALA A 296 9.98 12.95 20.39
CA ALA A 296 8.76 13.54 19.83
C ALA A 296 8.81 15.09 19.72
N VAL A 297 9.58 15.77 20.57
CA VAL A 297 9.81 17.23 20.48
C VAL A 297 10.85 17.60 19.41
N SER A 298 11.73 16.66 19.04
CA SER A 298 12.85 16.91 18.11
C SER A 298 12.51 16.59 16.64
N ASP A 299 11.38 15.92 16.39
CA ASP A 299 11.04 15.29 15.08
C ASP A 299 12.14 14.35 14.55
N SER A 300 12.97 13.82 15.46
CA SER A 300 14.11 12.97 15.14
C SER A 300 13.67 11.52 14.95
N GLU A 301 14.02 10.92 13.82
CA GLU A 301 13.98 9.46 13.66
C GLU A 301 14.83 8.80 14.77
N LEU A 302 14.20 7.88 15.50
CA LEU A 302 14.80 7.14 16.61
C LEU A 302 14.90 5.66 16.23
N ASP A 303 16.12 5.18 16.03
CA ASP A 303 16.42 3.75 16.08
C ASP A 303 16.91 3.34 17.46
N THR A 304 16.56 2.13 17.87
CA THR A 304 16.94 1.56 19.16
C THR A 304 17.79 0.31 18.99
N GLY A 305 18.69 0.07 19.95
CA GLY A 305 19.53 -1.12 20.02
C GLY A 305 19.69 -1.60 21.45
N LEU A 306 19.60 -2.92 21.67
CA LEU A 306 19.64 -3.51 23.00
C LEU A 306 20.83 -4.48 23.13
N GLY A 307 21.68 -4.24 24.13
CA GLY A 307 22.69 -5.19 24.60
C GLY A 307 22.35 -5.73 26.00
N TYR A 308 22.89 -6.89 26.36
CA TYR A 308 22.65 -7.51 27.67
C TYR A 308 23.90 -8.22 28.20
N PHE A 309 24.11 -8.16 29.51
CA PHE A 309 25.04 -9.01 30.24
C PHE A 309 24.54 -9.25 31.67
N ARG A 310 25.03 -10.30 32.33
CA ARG A 310 24.77 -10.56 33.75
C ARG A 310 26.00 -10.26 34.59
N LEU A 311 25.85 -9.39 35.59
CA LEU A 311 26.87 -9.23 36.63
C LEU A 311 26.76 -10.35 37.67
N GLU A 312 27.90 -10.82 38.14
CA GLU A 312 28.04 -11.79 39.22
C GLU A 312 29.19 -11.43 40.16
N ASN A 313 29.09 -11.82 41.43
CA ASN A 313 30.25 -11.88 42.33
C ASN A 313 31.11 -13.13 42.06
#